data_AF-A0A161YN55-F1
#
_entry.id   AF-A0A161YN55-F1
#
_cell.length_a   1.000
_cell.length_b   1.000
_cell.length_c   1.000
_cell.angle_alpha   90.00
_cell.angle_beta   90.00
_cell.angle_gamma   90.00
#
_symmetry.space_group_name_H-M   'P 1'
#
loop_
_entity.id
_entity.type
_entity.pdbx_description
1 polymer ?
#
loop_
_entity_poly.entity_id
_entity_poly.type
_entity_poly.pdbx_seq_one_letter_code
_entity_poly.pdbx_strand_id
1 'polypeptide(L)'
;MYSNRRRDHIHIIRQFEAKTGKYTGTRLVVFKKDGQKYIKDYDNFIKHRYKNPKSKTHVQSLWVIKDTNLENMIKKEMTNTNEEETLKMKHILYESFKIPISKYYKQVLEEEGLHFSNEEKEIFDLDC
;
A
#
# COMPACT_ATOMS: atom_id res chain seq x y z
N MET A 1 -4.37 -17.66 -16.05
CA MET A 1 -2.95 -17.87 -15.64
C MET A 1 -2.47 -16.61 -14.91
N TYR A 2 -2.52 -16.59 -13.57
CA TYR A 2 -2.08 -15.43 -12.77
C TYR A 2 -0.55 -15.39 -12.76
N SER A 3 0.04 -14.61 -13.66
CA SER A 3 1.49 -14.39 -13.68
C SER A 3 1.92 -13.63 -12.42
N ASN A 4 2.82 -14.23 -11.63
CA ASN A 4 3.58 -13.63 -10.52
C ASN A 4 4.56 -12.53 -11.00
N ARG A 5 4.21 -11.75 -12.04
CA ARG A 5 4.97 -10.59 -12.44
C ARG A 5 4.82 -9.52 -11.36
N ARG A 6 5.94 -9.07 -10.78
CA ARG A 6 5.96 -7.81 -10.01
C ARG A 6 5.34 -6.72 -10.89
N ARG A 7 4.34 -6.02 -10.36
CA ARG A 7 3.67 -4.90 -11.03
C ARG A 7 3.98 -3.62 -10.29
N ASP A 8 3.88 -2.52 -11.02
CA ASP A 8 3.81 -1.23 -10.39
C ASP A 8 2.54 -1.19 -9.56
N HIS A 9 2.68 -0.82 -8.29
CA HIS A 9 1.54 -0.73 -7.39
C HIS A 9 1.78 0.30 -6.30
N ILE A 10 0.67 0.85 -5.84
CA ILE A 10 0.63 1.75 -4.69
C ILE A 10 0.19 0.93 -3.49
N HIS A 11 0.99 0.94 -2.42
CA HIS A 11 0.74 0.26 -1.16
C HIS A 11 0.64 1.29 -0.04
N ILE A 12 -0.55 1.44 0.51
CA ILE A 12 -0.85 2.33 1.62
C ILE A 12 -1.01 1.50 2.89
N ILE A 13 -0.40 1.96 3.97
CA ILE A 13 -0.38 1.28 5.27
C ILE A 13 -0.84 2.28 6.31
N ARG A 14 -2.12 2.20 6.70
CA ARG A 14 -2.67 3.01 7.79
C ARG A 14 -2.42 2.28 9.10
N GLN A 15 -1.76 2.95 10.05
CA GLN A 15 -1.37 2.40 11.33
C GLN A 15 -2.23 2.95 12.47
N PHE A 16 -2.60 2.07 13.38
CA PHE A 16 -3.43 2.36 14.54
C PHE A 16 -2.85 1.67 15.77
N GLU A 17 -2.97 2.30 16.94
CA GLU A 17 -2.75 1.64 18.22
C GLU A 17 -3.79 0.53 18.41
N ALA A 18 -3.35 -0.70 18.69
CA ALA A 18 -4.23 -1.86 18.73
C ALA A 18 -5.26 -1.80 19.87
N LYS A 19 -4.90 -1.21 21.02
CA LYS A 19 -5.77 -1.11 22.19
C LYS A 19 -6.87 -0.07 22.03
N THR A 20 -6.52 1.10 21.51
CA THR A 20 -7.42 2.27 21.47
C THR A 20 -8.05 2.47 20.11
N GLY A 21 -7.51 1.85 19.05
CA GLY A 21 -7.88 2.13 17.67
C GLY A 21 -7.43 3.51 17.18
N LYS A 22 -6.64 4.24 17.97
CA LYS A 22 -6.18 5.59 17.62
C LYS A 22 -5.23 5.52 16.43
N TYR A 23 -5.50 6.31 15.41
CA TYR A 23 -4.61 6.49 14.26
C TYR A 23 -3.26 7.07 14.69
N THR A 24 -2.17 6.50 14.19
CA THR A 24 -0.80 6.97 14.48
C THR A 24 -0.12 7.59 13.26
N GLY A 25 -0.33 7.01 12.08
CA GLY A 25 0.23 7.53 10.84
C GLY A 25 -0.01 6.62 9.64
N THR A 26 0.41 7.09 8.48
CA THR A 26 0.27 6.35 7.22
C THR A 26 1.60 6.23 6.52
N ARG A 27 1.95 5.04 6.05
CA ARG A 27 3.06 4.85 5.11
C ARG A 27 2.51 4.61 3.73
N LEU A 28 2.96 5.42 2.78
CA LEU A 28 2.77 5.23 1.36
C LEU A 28 4.03 4.59 0.79
N VAL A 29 3.85 3.51 0.04
CA VAL A 29 4.92 2.86 -0.72
C VAL A 29 4.50 2.74 -2.16
N VAL A 30 5.35 3.23 -3.05
CA VAL A 30 5.19 3.09 -4.49
C VAL A 30 6.23 2.10 -4.95
N PHE A 31 5.79 0.93 -5.40
CA PHE A 31 6.68 -0.06 -5.98
C PHE A 31 6.62 0.06 -7.50
N LYS A 32 7.79 0.07 -8.12
CA LYS A 32 7.96 -0.07 -9.57
C LYS A 32 8.49 -1.47 -9.88
N LYS A 33 8.12 -2.00 -11.04
CA LYS A 33 8.43 -3.36 -11.50
C LYS A 33 9.93 -3.58 -11.68
N ASP A 34 10.67 -2.55 -12.00
CA ASP A 34 12.14 -2.55 -12.11
C ASP A 34 12.86 -2.71 -10.76
N GLY A 35 12.09 -2.71 -9.65
CA GLY A 35 12.60 -2.86 -8.29
C GLY A 35 12.79 -1.55 -7.56
N GLN A 36 12.59 -0.40 -8.21
CA GLN A 36 12.58 0.88 -7.53
C GLN A 36 11.39 0.95 -6.56
N LYS A 37 11.65 1.55 -5.41
CA LYS A 37 10.63 1.80 -4.40
C LYS A 37 10.76 3.21 -3.87
N TYR A 38 9.64 3.89 -3.77
CA TYR A 38 9.55 5.15 -3.06
C TYR A 38 8.71 4.95 -1.80
N ILE A 39 9.14 5.50 -0.68
CA ILE A 39 8.48 5.37 0.62
C ILE A 39 8.31 6.76 1.20
N LYS A 40 7.09 7.09 1.60
CA LYS A 40 6.76 8.31 2.32
C LYS A 40 5.94 7.98 3.55
N ASP A 41 6.33 8.59 4.67
CA ASP A 41 5.59 8.51 5.93
C ASP A 41 4.82 9.81 6.13
N TYR A 42 3.55 9.67 6.51
CA TYR A 42 2.66 10.74 6.92
C TYR A 42 2.40 10.60 8.43
N ASP A 43 2.32 11.75 9.10
CA ASP A 43 2.13 11.86 10.55
C ASP A 43 3.21 11.08 11.34
N ASN A 44 2.83 10.40 12.41
CA ASN A 44 3.74 9.68 13.30
C ASN A 44 3.73 8.17 13.01
N PHE A 45 3.98 7.78 11.76
CA PHE A 45 4.08 6.36 11.39
C PHE A 45 5.26 5.69 12.11
N ILE A 46 4.96 4.74 13.01
CA ILE A 46 5.96 4.07 13.84
C ILE A 46 6.59 2.92 13.03
N LYS A 47 7.92 2.93 12.88
CA LYS A 47 8.65 1.81 12.24
C LYS A 47 8.75 0.64 13.22
N HIS A 48 8.27 -0.53 12.82
CA HIS A 48 8.31 -1.75 13.61
C HIS A 48 8.58 -2.97 12.73
N ARG A 49 8.88 -4.11 13.37
CA ARG A 49 8.93 -5.40 12.69
C ARG A 49 7.52 -5.97 12.58
N TYR A 50 7.22 -6.60 11.46
CA TYR A 50 5.96 -7.34 11.32
C TYR A 50 6.09 -8.66 12.05
N LYS A 51 5.01 -9.11 12.70
CA LYS A 51 4.92 -10.49 13.18
C LYS A 51 5.06 -11.41 11.98
N ASN A 52 6.23 -12.04 11.84
CA ASN A 52 6.46 -13.02 10.80
C ASN A 52 6.11 -14.38 11.39
N PRO A 53 4.93 -14.95 11.13
CA PRO A 53 4.55 -16.20 11.76
C PRO A 53 5.45 -17.26 11.17
N LYS A 54 6.34 -17.85 11.98
CA LYS A 54 7.13 -19.05 11.59
C LYS A 54 6.23 -20.21 11.15
N SER A 55 4.92 -20.11 11.41
CA SER A 55 3.85 -21.04 11.04
C SER A 55 3.00 -20.62 9.83
N LYS A 56 3.35 -19.56 9.08
CA LYS A 56 2.60 -19.20 7.86
C LYS A 56 2.70 -20.35 6.84
N THR A 57 1.66 -21.15 6.76
CA THR A 57 1.46 -22.07 5.64
C THR A 57 1.25 -21.24 4.38
N HIS A 58 2.01 -21.51 3.32
CA HIS A 58 1.99 -20.78 2.04
C HIS A 58 0.65 -20.85 1.28
N VAL A 59 -0.42 -21.34 1.91
CA VAL A 59 -1.58 -21.90 1.23
C VAL A 59 -2.56 -20.81 0.78
N GLN A 60 -2.66 -19.66 1.47
CA GLN A 60 -3.55 -18.56 1.06
C GLN A 60 -3.00 -17.17 1.38
N SER A 61 -3.19 -16.26 0.43
CA SER A 61 -2.93 -14.83 0.61
C SER A 61 -4.00 -14.23 1.53
N LEU A 62 -3.62 -13.41 2.51
CA LEU A 62 -4.58 -12.68 3.37
C LEU A 62 -5.18 -11.44 2.68
N TRP A 63 -4.80 -11.18 1.42
CA TRP A 63 -5.33 -10.09 0.63
C TRP A 63 -6.72 -10.40 0.12
N VAL A 64 -7.68 -9.55 0.47
CA VAL A 64 -9.05 -9.59 -0.02
C VAL A 64 -9.21 -8.55 -1.12
N ILE A 65 -9.67 -8.95 -2.30
CA ILE A 65 -10.03 -8.01 -3.36
C ILE A 65 -11.25 -7.21 -2.89
N LYS A 66 -11.19 -5.89 -3.05
CA LYS A 66 -12.27 -4.96 -2.70
C LYS A 66 -12.73 -4.22 -3.94
N ASP A 67 -14.00 -3.85 -3.94
CA ASP A 67 -14.54 -2.96 -4.96
C ASP A 67 -13.87 -1.59 -4.87
N THR A 68 -13.67 -0.97 -6.01
CA THR A 68 -13.16 0.39 -6.15
C THR A 68 -13.90 1.06 -7.30
N ASN A 69 -14.17 2.36 -7.15
CA ASN A 69 -14.78 3.16 -8.20
C ASN A 69 -13.78 3.59 -9.27
N LEU A 70 -12.48 3.29 -9.08
CA LEU A 70 -11.45 3.61 -10.05
C LEU A 70 -11.48 2.60 -11.20
N GLU A 71 -11.72 3.11 -12.40
CA GLU A 71 -11.80 2.27 -13.59
C GLU A 71 -10.46 1.57 -13.86
N ASN A 72 -10.52 0.29 -14.26
CA ASN A 72 -9.33 -0.51 -14.59
C ASN A 72 -8.33 -0.66 -13.43
N MET A 73 -8.80 -0.51 -12.18
CA MET A 73 -8.05 -0.72 -10.96
C MET A 73 -8.44 -1.98 -10.21
N ILE A 74 -7.47 -2.54 -9.52
CA ILE A 74 -7.67 -3.63 -8.56
C ILE A 74 -7.25 -3.09 -7.20
N LYS A 75 -8.22 -3.01 -6.29
CA LYS A 75 -8.00 -2.71 -4.88
C LYS A 75 -7.94 -4.01 -4.09
N LYS A 76 -6.93 -4.14 -3.23
CA LYS A 76 -6.78 -5.25 -2.29
C LYS A 76 -6.56 -4.70 -0.90
N GLU A 77 -7.15 -5.34 0.10
CA GLU A 77 -6.96 -4.98 1.49
C GLU A 77 -6.51 -6.19 2.32
N MET A 78 -5.65 -5.94 3.30
CA MET A 78 -5.35 -6.90 4.37
C MET A 78 -5.10 -6.17 5.68
N THR A 79 -5.25 -6.87 6.80
CA THR A 79 -4.92 -6.33 8.12
C THR A 79 -3.86 -7.20 8.77
N ASN A 80 -2.82 -6.58 9.34
CA ASN A 80 -1.78 -7.24 10.11
C ASN A 80 -1.58 -6.54 11.46
N THR A 81 -0.83 -7.17 12.34
CA THR A 81 -0.33 -6.59 13.59
C THR A 81 1.20 -6.71 13.67
N ASN A 82 1.83 -5.86 14.48
CA ASN A 82 3.26 -5.99 14.77
C ASN A 82 3.54 -7.20 15.68
N GLU A 83 4.83 -7.49 15.90
CA GLU A 83 5.27 -8.61 16.75
C GLU A 83 4.69 -8.56 18.17
N GLU A 84 4.63 -7.35 18.74
CA GLU A 84 4.12 -7.10 20.09
C GLU A 84 2.59 -6.94 20.16
N GLU A 85 1.89 -7.00 19.03
CA GLU A 85 0.43 -6.81 18.91
C GLU A 85 -0.08 -5.47 19.46
N THR A 86 0.81 -4.48 19.59
CA THR A 86 0.50 -3.11 20.05
C THR A 86 0.03 -2.20 18.91
N LEU A 87 0.34 -2.55 17.67
CA LEU A 87 0.00 -1.80 16.47
C LEU A 87 -0.78 -2.68 15.50
N LYS A 88 -1.85 -2.13 14.94
CA LYS A 88 -2.67 -2.71 13.89
C LYS A 88 -2.48 -1.92 12.61
N MET A 89 -2.26 -2.61 11.50
CA MET A 89 -1.99 -2.00 10.20
C MET A 89 -3.04 -2.47 9.20
N LYS A 90 -3.77 -1.50 8.64
CA LYS A 90 -4.63 -1.73 7.48
C LYS A 90 -3.79 -1.44 6.23
N HIS A 91 -3.51 -2.49 5.47
CA HIS A 91 -2.84 -2.41 4.20
C HIS A 91 -3.86 -2.31 3.08
N ILE A 92 -3.63 -1.39 2.15
CA ILE A 92 -4.45 -1.15 0.97
C ILE A 92 -3.50 -1.11 -0.22
N LEU A 93 -3.77 -1.93 -1.23
CA LEU A 93 -2.94 -2.04 -2.43
C LEU A 93 -3.78 -1.74 -3.66
N TYR A 94 -3.28 -0.84 -4.51
CA TYR A 94 -3.84 -0.52 -5.81
C TYR A 94 -2.87 -0.93 -6.91
N GLU A 95 -3.36 -1.69 -7.89
CA GLU A 95 -2.60 -2.09 -9.07
C GLU A 95 -3.47 -2.07 -10.34
N SER A 96 -2.85 -1.86 -11.50
CA SER A 96 -3.51 -2.05 -12.81
C SER A 96 -2.82 -3.13 -13.63
N PHE A 97 -3.60 -3.70 -14.55
CA PHE A 97 -3.09 -4.41 -15.71
C PHE A 97 -3.05 -3.56 -16.99
N LYS A 98 -3.83 -2.48 -17.04
CA LYS A 98 -4.12 -1.75 -18.29
C LYS A 98 -3.46 -0.39 -18.37
N ILE A 99 -3.30 0.29 -17.23
CA ILE A 99 -2.78 1.65 -17.17
C ILE A 99 -1.53 1.72 -16.28
N PRO A 100 -0.51 2.50 -16.67
CA PRO A 100 0.70 2.69 -15.86
C PRO A 100 0.41 3.55 -14.62
N ILE A 101 1.27 3.45 -13.61
CA ILE A 101 1.10 4.14 -12.32
C ILE A 101 1.02 5.66 -12.45
N SER A 102 1.75 6.23 -13.41
CA SER A 102 1.71 7.65 -13.78
C SER A 102 0.31 8.15 -14.14
N LYS A 103 -0.58 7.27 -14.62
CA LYS A 103 -1.95 7.62 -15.04
C LYS A 103 -2.99 7.54 -13.93
N TYR A 104 -2.74 6.80 -12.84
CA TYR A 104 -3.74 6.58 -11.79
C TYR A 104 -3.31 7.02 -10.39
N TYR A 105 -2.03 7.34 -10.15
CA TYR A 105 -1.55 7.64 -8.79
C TYR A 105 -2.33 8.77 -8.13
N LYS A 106 -2.64 9.85 -8.86
CA LYS A 106 -3.37 11.00 -8.32
C LYS A 106 -4.74 10.61 -7.79
N GLN A 107 -5.48 9.80 -8.56
CA GLN A 107 -6.82 9.35 -8.19
C GLN A 107 -6.79 8.45 -6.95
N VAL A 108 -5.79 7.56 -6.85
CA VAL A 108 -5.60 6.68 -5.67
C VAL A 108 -5.34 7.51 -4.42
N LEU A 109 -4.50 8.54 -4.51
CA LEU A 109 -4.17 9.37 -3.36
C LEU A 109 -5.34 10.24 -2.93
N GLU A 110 -6.08 10.80 -3.89
CA GLU A 110 -7.29 11.56 -3.61
C GLU A 110 -8.36 10.68 -2.94
N GLU A 111 -8.60 9.46 -3.45
CA GLU A 111 -9.53 8.50 -2.82
C GLU A 111 -9.11 8.19 -1.38
N GLU A 112 -7.81 8.14 -1.11
CA GLU A 112 -7.26 7.77 0.18
C GLU A 112 -6.94 8.98 1.08
N GLY A 113 -7.26 10.20 0.63
CA GLY A 113 -7.04 11.44 1.39
C GLY A 113 -5.57 11.81 1.62
N LEU A 114 -4.69 11.36 0.72
CA LEU A 114 -3.24 11.62 0.77
C LEU A 114 -2.86 12.71 -0.24
N HIS A 115 -1.91 13.56 0.16
CA HIS A 115 -1.42 14.65 -0.68
C HIS A 115 0.06 14.49 -1.02
N PHE A 116 0.43 14.92 -2.23
CA PHE A 116 1.82 15.03 -2.68
C PHE A 116 2.23 16.49 -2.86
N SER A 117 3.50 16.78 -2.60
CA SER A 117 4.12 18.02 -3.04
C SER A 117 4.38 17.97 -4.55
N ASN A 118 4.64 19.14 -5.15
CA ASN A 118 4.99 19.21 -6.57
C ASN A 118 6.32 18.52 -6.90
N GLU A 119 7.27 18.50 -5.95
CA GLU A 119 8.58 17.87 -6.10
C GLU A 119 8.48 16.33 -6.17
N GLU A 120 7.43 15.77 -5.56
CA GLU A 120 7.24 14.32 -5.51
C GLU A 120 6.52 13.76 -6.75
N LYS A 121 6.09 14.63 -7.68
CA LYS A 121 5.46 14.23 -8.96
C LYS A 121 6.44 13.51 -9.88
N GLU A 122 7.71 13.90 -9.85
CA GLU A 122 8.76 13.32 -10.71
C GLU A 122 8.87 11.81 -10.50
N ILE A 123 8.66 11.30 -9.29
CA ILE A 123 8.68 9.87 -8.96
C ILE A 123 7.65 9.06 -9.77
N PHE A 124 6.52 9.69 -10.10
CA PHE A 124 5.43 9.06 -10.84
C PHE A 124 5.52 9.33 -12.34
N ASP A 125 6.03 10.49 -12.72
CA ASP A 125 6.05 10.98 -14.09
C ASP A 125 7.31 10.54 -14.87
N LEU A 126 8.25 9.81 -14.26
CA LEU A 126 9.43 9.17 -14.89
C LEU A 126 9.12 8.06 -15.93
N ASP A 127 7.84 7.82 -16.24
CA ASP A 127 7.41 6.83 -17.25
C ASP A 127 7.07 7.45 -18.63
N CYS A 128 7.52 8.67 -18.93
CA CYS A 128 7.37 9.33 -20.24
C CYS A 128 8.69 9.39 -21.02
#